data_AF-A0A6B3N843-F1
#
_entry.id   AF-A0A6B3N843-F1
#
_cell.length_a   1.000
_cell.length_b   1.000
_cell.length_c   1.000
_cell.angle_alpha   90.00
_cell.angle_beta   90.00
_cell.angle_gamma   90.00
#
_symmetry.space_group_name_H-M   'P 1'
#
loop_
_entity.id
_entity.type
_entity.pdbx_description
1 polymer ?
#
loop_
_entity_poly.entity_id
_entity_poly.type
_entity_poly.pdbx_seq_one_letter_code
_entity_poly.pdbx_strand_id
1 'polypeptide(L)' 'MIFKNEGSTIGATAVNIEKAFGPYLWDSEGRKYFDLFSQTWSLPLGHNNPRIIDAVKNQLDKVTHLRTAF' A
#
# COMPACT_ATOMS: atom_id res chain seq x y z
N MET A 1 -1.50 4.96 -15.94
CA MET A 1 -0.16 5.50 -16.22
C MET A 1 0.04 6.71 -15.32
N ILE A 2 0.83 6.60 -14.26
CA ILE A 2 1.39 7.77 -13.58
C ILE A 2 2.89 7.73 -13.82
N PHE A 3 3.35 8.56 -14.73
CA PHE A 3 4.70 9.08 -14.69
C PHE A 3 4.52 10.56 -14.47
N LYS A 4 4.82 11.05 -13.27
CA LYS A 4 5.36 12.39 -13.20
C LYS A 4 6.55 12.36 -12.31
N ASN A 5 7.67 12.37 -13.03
CA ASN A 5 8.98 12.56 -12.51
C ASN A 5 9.24 14.12 -12.37
N GLU A 6 9.17 14.83 -11.19
CA GLU A 6 10.08 15.93 -10.74
C GLU A 6 10.46 15.93 -9.20
N GLY A 7 11.71 15.62 -8.77
CA GLY A 7 12.14 15.78 -7.35
C GLY A 7 13.10 14.80 -6.63
N SER A 8 12.75 13.53 -6.40
CA SER A 8 13.53 12.59 -5.55
C SER A 8 14.26 11.50 -6.37
N THR A 9 15.50 11.79 -6.80
CA THR A 9 16.51 10.98 -7.54
C THR A 9 16.13 10.27 -8.84
N ILE A 10 14.89 9.87 -9.00
CA ILE A 10 14.20 9.80 -10.27
C ILE A 10 13.20 10.88 -10.01
N GLY A 11 13.54 12.09 -10.44
CA GLY A 11 12.84 13.22 -9.91
C GLY A 11 11.42 13.09 -10.34
N ALA A 12 10.47 12.69 -9.45
CA ALA A 12 8.98 12.50 -9.39
C ALA A 12 8.25 13.49 -8.52
N THR A 13 7.22 14.13 -9.09
CA THR A 13 6.23 14.89 -8.35
C THR A 13 5.61 13.84 -7.47
N ALA A 14 6.12 13.76 -6.25
CA ALA A 14 5.69 12.78 -5.27
C ALA A 14 4.20 13.04 -5.04
N VAL A 15 3.37 12.14 -5.55
CA VAL A 15 1.93 12.19 -5.29
C VAL A 15 1.74 11.67 -3.87
N ASN A 16 1.25 12.53 -2.97
CA ASN A 16 0.97 12.13 -1.61
C ASN A 16 -0.32 11.30 -1.56
N ILE A 17 -0.19 9.99 -1.39
CA ILE A 17 -1.30 9.03 -1.38
C ILE A 17 -1.79 8.85 0.06
N GLU A 18 -3.06 9.17 0.31
CA GLU A 18 -3.67 9.08 1.66
C GLU A 18 -4.54 7.84 1.84
N LYS A 19 -5.08 7.29 0.74
CA LYS A 19 -5.96 6.12 0.78
C LYS A 19 -5.67 5.18 -0.36
N ALA A 20 -5.83 3.89 -0.10
CA ALA A 20 -5.73 2.83 -1.09
C ALA A 20 -6.74 1.72 -0.79
N PHE A 21 -7.31 1.10 -1.82
CA PHE A 21 -8.25 -0.02 -1.70
C PHE A 21 -8.39 -0.75 -3.02
N GLY A 22 -8.17 -2.07 -3.02
CA GLY A 22 -8.13 -2.88 -4.23
C GLY A 22 -7.05 -2.35 -5.19
N PRO A 23 -7.35 -2.17 -6.48
CA PRO A 23 -6.40 -1.64 -7.46
C PRO A 23 -6.35 -0.10 -7.49
N TYR A 24 -6.92 0.59 -6.51
CA TYR A 24 -7.08 2.04 -6.54
C TYR A 24 -6.31 2.75 -5.43
N LEU A 25 -5.78 3.92 -5.77
CA LEU A 25 -5.14 4.87 -4.87
C LEU A 25 -5.88 6.21 -4.93
N TRP A 26 -5.86 6.96 -3.84
CA TRP A 26 -6.37 8.33 -3.76
C TRP A 26 -5.31 9.23 -3.14
N ASP A 27 -5.04 10.36 -3.79
CA ASP A 27 -4.18 11.39 -3.22
C ASP A 27 -4.92 12.31 -2.24
N SER A 28 -4.16 13.20 -1.61
CA SER A 28 -4.67 14.22 -0.68
C SER A 28 -5.64 15.23 -1.32
N GLU A 29 -5.70 15.32 -2.65
CA GLU A 29 -6.66 16.14 -3.39
C GLU A 29 -7.91 15.34 -3.79
N GLY A 30 -8.00 14.06 -3.42
CA GLY A 30 -9.11 13.17 -3.74
C GLY A 30 -9.07 12.59 -5.16
N ARG A 31 -8.00 12.82 -5.93
CA ARG A 31 -7.82 12.24 -7.27
C ARG A 31 -7.62 10.75 -7.14
N LYS A 32 -8.37 9.98 -7.94
CA LYS A 32 -8.35 8.52 -7.95
C LYS A 32 -7.45 7.99 -9.07
N TYR A 33 -6.57 7.07 -8.72
CA TYR A 33 -5.61 6.45 -9.62
C TYR A 33 -5.81 4.94 -9.66
N PHE A 34 -5.58 4.33 -10.83
CA PHE A 34 -5.52 2.88 -10.99
C PHE A 34 -4.06 2.41 -10.94
N ASP A 35 -3.75 1.53 -10.00
CA ASP A 35 -2.41 0.99 -9.79
C ASP A 35 -2.12 -0.15 -10.77
N LEU A 36 -1.31 0.15 -11.79
CA LEU A 36 -0.85 -0.80 -12.79
C LEU A 36 0.50 -1.44 -12.45
N PHE A 37 1.15 -1.00 -11.37
CA PHE A 37 2.47 -1.47 -10.99
C PHE A 37 2.42 -2.45 -9.82
N SER A 38 1.37 -2.36 -8.99
CA SER A 38 1.10 -3.25 -7.85
C SER A 38 2.31 -3.40 -6.92
N GLN A 39 3.01 -2.29 -6.63
CA GLN A 39 4.22 -2.24 -5.80
C GLN A 39 5.27 -3.28 -6.22
N THR A 40 5.74 -3.20 -7.46
CA THR A 40 6.66 -4.21 -8.05
C THR A 40 6.08 -5.62 -7.91
N TRP A 41 4.81 -5.77 -8.32
CA TRP A 41 4.05 -7.03 -8.27
C TRP A 41 3.91 -7.68 -6.88
N SER A 42 4.10 -6.92 -5.80
CA SER A 42 3.99 -7.41 -4.42
C SER A 42 2.57 -7.41 -3.87
N LEU A 43 1.61 -6.76 -4.54
CA LEU A 43 0.22 -6.62 -4.08
C LEU A 43 -0.80 -7.29 -5.03
N PRO A 44 -0.76 -8.62 -5.23
CA PRO A 44 -1.66 -9.32 -6.14
C PRO A 44 -3.14 -9.27 -5.70
N LEU A 45 -3.41 -9.08 -4.41
CA LEU A 45 -4.76 -8.99 -3.84
C LEU A 45 -5.26 -7.54 -3.71
N GLY A 46 -4.49 -6.58 -4.22
CA GLY A 46 -4.75 -5.16 -4.08
C GLY A 46 -4.46 -4.60 -2.69
N HIS A 47 -4.52 -3.28 -2.59
CA HIS A 47 -4.32 -2.53 -1.35
C HIS A 47 -5.45 -2.78 -0.35
N ASN A 48 -5.12 -2.81 0.95
CA ASN A 48 -6.08 -2.88 2.06
C ASN A 48 -7.17 -3.97 1.91
N ASN A 49 -6.77 -5.17 1.50
CA ASN A 49 -7.67 -6.31 1.42
C ASN A 49 -8.26 -6.65 2.81
N PRO A 50 -9.59 -6.62 3.00
CA PRO A 50 -10.21 -6.78 4.33
C PRO A 50 -9.79 -8.07 5.05
N ARG A 51 -9.70 -9.18 4.32
CA ARG A 51 -9.32 -10.48 4.89
C ARG A 51 -7.89 -10.47 5.44
N ILE A 52 -6.97 -9.78 4.76
CA ILE A 52 -5.58 -9.64 5.22
C ILE A 52 -5.53 -8.72 6.44
N ILE A 53 -6.19 -7.56 6.37
CA ILE A 53 -6.22 -6.60 7.46
C ILE A 53 -6.79 -7.23 8.74
N ASP A 54 -7.89 -7.98 8.63
CA ASP A 54 -8.50 -8.65 9.77
C ASP A 54 -7.59 -9.75 10.33
N ALA A 55 -6.95 -10.55 9.48
CA ALA A 55 -6.00 -11.57 9.91
C ALA A 55 -4.79 -10.96 10.65
N VAL A 56 -4.25 -9.84 10.15
CA VAL A 56 -3.17 -9.11 10.80
C VAL A 56 -3.63 -8.58 12.16
N LYS A 57 -4.76 -7.87 12.23
CA LYS A 57 -5.31 -7.36 13.51
C LYS A 57 -5.50 -8.46 14.54
N ASN A 58 -6.15 -9.57 14.14
CA ASN A 58 -6.37 -10.72 15.02
C ASN A 58 -5.05 -11.35 15.53
N GLN A 59 -3.98 -11.29 14.75
CA GLN A 59 -2.66 -11.76 15.18
C GLN A 59 -1.98 -10.77 16.12
N LEU A 60 -2.13 -9.46 15.86
CA LEU A 60 -1.60 -8.39 16.71
C LEU A 60 -2.22 -8.42 18.12
N ASP A 61 -3.48 -8.85 18.24
CA ASP A 61 -4.15 -9.06 19.54
C ASP A 61 -3.57 -10.24 20.35
N LYS A 62 -2.81 -11.13 19.70
CA LYS A 62 -2.23 -12.32 20.35
C LYS A 62 -0.74 -12.14 20.64
N VAL A 63 0.05 -11.99 19.58
CA VAL A 63 1.50 -11.85 19.66
C VAL A 63 2.06 -11.37 18.33
N THR A 64 2.99 -10.42 18.38
CA THR A 64 3.61 -9.83 17.18
C THR A 64 4.91 -10.54 16.80
N HIS A 65 5.71 -10.95 17.78
CA HIS A 65 7.00 -11.58 17.58
C HIS A 65 7.34 -12.51 18.75
N LEU A 66 7.87 -13.69 18.45
CA LEU A 66 8.44 -14.61 19.42
C LEU A 66 9.84 -15.01 18.97
N ARG A 67 10.74 -15.13 19.94
CA ARG A 67 12.05 -15.73 19.76
C ARG A 67 11.88 -17.26 19.67
N THR A 68 12.79 -17.93 18.96
CA THR A 68 12.83 -19.40 18.78
C THR A 68 12.77 -20.25 20.06
N ALA A 69 12.94 -19.67 21.25
CA ALA A 69 12.99 -20.37 22.53
C ALA A 69 11.67 -20.34 23.32
N PHE A 70 10.59 -19.81 22.73
CA PHE A 70 9.24 -19.81 23.29
C PHE A 70 8.28 -20.45 22.30
#